data_AF-A0L489-F1
#
_entry.id   AF-A0L489-F1
#
_cell.length_a   1.000
_cell.length_b   1.000
_cell.length_c   1.000
_cell.angle_alpha   90.00
_cell.angle_beta   90.00
_cell.angle_gamma   90.00
#
_symmetry.space_group_name_H-M   'P 1'
#
loop_
_entity.id
_entity.type
_entity.pdbx_description
1 polymer ?
#
loop_
_entity_poly.entity_id
_entity_poly.type
_entity_poly.pdbx_seq_one_letter_code
_entity_poly.pdbx_strand_id
1 'polypeptide(L)'
;MRPLTLVGLVMALLVGIVPQARAGQGLYCLHGDAGIHCVYASFTACMAAAAGSHGECKLNQNGMLKPVGGAPYCIAEKWRVHCIYPSMESCMVQAMARRAQCVPNPNQH
;
A
#
# COMPACT_ATOMS: atom_id res chain seq x y z
N MET A 1 -47.58 -43.77 -11.41
CA MET A 1 -46.27 -44.43 -11.23
C MET A 1 -45.19 -43.48 -11.75
N ARG A 2 -44.11 -43.34 -10.97
CA ARG A 2 -42.90 -42.45 -11.04
C ARG A 2 -42.22 -42.31 -12.45
N PRO A 3 -41.19 -41.45 -12.68
CA PRO A 3 -40.48 -40.50 -11.77
C PRO A 3 -40.11 -39.10 -12.35
N LEU A 4 -39.66 -38.25 -11.41
CA LEU A 4 -38.68 -37.14 -11.46
C LEU A 4 -37.95 -36.83 -12.78
N THR A 5 -37.76 -35.52 -13.05
CA THR A 5 -36.41 -34.93 -13.21
C THR A 5 -36.44 -33.42 -12.95
N LEU A 6 -36.32 -33.12 -11.66
CA LEU A 6 -36.07 -31.80 -11.10
C LEU A 6 -34.53 -31.60 -11.14
N VAL A 7 -33.95 -31.42 -12.34
CA VAL A 7 -32.50 -31.26 -12.52
C VAL A 7 -32.24 -30.26 -13.64
N GLY A 8 -32.48 -28.98 -13.35
CA GLY A 8 -32.18 -27.90 -14.30
C GLY A 8 -31.90 -26.56 -13.63
N LEU A 9 -31.56 -26.57 -12.34
CA LEU A 9 -31.46 -25.36 -11.53
C LEU A 9 -30.15 -25.26 -10.74
N VAL A 10 -29.01 -25.66 -11.30
CA VAL A 10 -27.70 -25.43 -10.65
C VAL A 10 -26.57 -25.28 -11.68
N MET A 11 -26.69 -24.37 -12.65
CA MET A 11 -25.58 -24.06 -13.59
C MET A 11 -25.53 -22.57 -13.95
N ALA A 12 -25.90 -21.69 -13.01
CA ALA A 12 -25.84 -20.24 -13.20
C ALA A 12 -25.13 -19.49 -12.05
N LEU A 13 -24.55 -20.21 -11.07
CA LEU A 13 -23.97 -19.61 -9.86
C LEU A 13 -22.49 -19.97 -9.67
N LEU A 14 -21.73 -20.03 -10.75
CA LEU A 14 -20.26 -20.07 -10.71
C LEU A 14 -19.66 -18.88 -11.48
N VAL A 15 -20.33 -17.72 -11.46
CA VAL A 15 -19.63 -16.45 -11.64
C VAL A 15 -18.79 -16.29 -10.38
N GLY A 16 -17.56 -16.76 -10.49
CA GLY A 16 -16.55 -16.72 -9.45
C GLY A 16 -16.58 -15.39 -8.75
N ILE A 17 -16.96 -15.46 -7.48
CA ILE A 17 -16.62 -14.45 -6.48
C ILE A 17 -15.10 -14.56 -6.34
N VAL A 18 -14.36 -14.11 -7.36
CA VAL A 18 -12.98 -13.74 -7.14
C VAL A 18 -13.13 -12.57 -6.20
N PRO A 19 -12.69 -12.66 -4.92
CA PRO A 19 -12.50 -11.45 -4.16
C PRO A 19 -11.56 -10.63 -5.03
N GLN A 20 -12.09 -9.59 -5.67
CA GLN A 20 -11.27 -8.54 -6.24
C GLN A 20 -10.52 -8.03 -5.03
N ALA A 21 -9.29 -8.55 -4.85
CA ALA A 21 -8.35 -8.02 -3.91
C ALA A 21 -8.34 -6.54 -4.24
N ARG A 22 -8.93 -5.74 -3.35
CA ARG A 22 -8.87 -4.29 -3.45
C ARG A 22 -7.41 -3.95 -3.22
N ALA A 23 -6.61 -4.07 -4.27
CA ALA A 23 -5.32 -3.45 -4.34
C ALA A 23 -5.59 -1.95 -4.17
N GLY A 24 -5.10 -1.37 -3.09
CA GLY A 24 -5.04 0.09 -2.96
C GLY A 24 -5.68 0.70 -1.74
N GLN A 25 -5.40 0.21 -0.53
CA GLN A 25 -5.61 1.02 0.68
C GLN A 25 -4.46 0.96 1.71
N GLY A 26 -3.37 0.24 1.42
CA GLY A 26 -2.15 0.38 2.22
C GLY A 26 -1.45 1.69 1.89
N LEU A 27 -0.87 2.35 2.91
CA LEU A 27 0.05 3.47 2.71
C LEU A 27 1.38 3.01 2.10
N TYR A 28 1.71 1.73 2.22
CA TYR A 28 2.93 1.12 1.71
C TYR A 28 2.62 -0.06 0.80
N CYS A 29 3.44 -0.20 -0.24
CA CYS A 29 3.44 -1.30 -1.18
C CYS A 29 4.71 -2.14 -0.99
N LEU A 30 4.54 -3.46 -0.96
CA LEU A 30 5.64 -4.40 -1.15
C LEU A 30 5.84 -4.59 -2.66
N HIS A 31 7.04 -4.31 -3.14
CA HIS A 31 7.48 -4.56 -4.50
C HIS A 31 8.42 -5.77 -4.47
N GLY A 32 8.02 -6.90 -5.03
CA GLY A 32 8.88 -8.08 -5.12
C GLY A 32 8.65 -8.84 -6.42
N ASP A 33 9.29 -9.99 -6.55
CA ASP A 33 9.22 -10.82 -7.77
C ASP A 33 7.80 -11.30 -8.08
N ALA A 34 6.96 -11.45 -7.05
CA ALA A 34 5.54 -11.81 -7.18
C ALA A 34 4.64 -10.65 -7.63
N GLY A 35 5.17 -9.43 -7.73
CA GLY A 35 4.44 -8.23 -8.13
C GLY A 35 4.40 -7.14 -7.04
N ILE A 36 3.45 -6.22 -7.19
CA ILE A 36 3.27 -5.06 -6.29
C ILE A 36 2.02 -5.27 -5.43
N HIS A 37 2.18 -5.25 -4.11
CA HIS A 37 1.10 -5.45 -3.14
C HIS A 37 0.96 -4.25 -2.20
N CYS A 38 -0.03 -3.40 -2.45
CA CYS A 38 -0.30 -2.16 -1.70
C CYS A 38 -1.33 -2.34 -0.58
N VAL A 39 -0.99 -3.19 0.40
CA VAL A 39 -1.89 -3.60 1.50
C VAL A 39 -1.37 -3.20 2.88
N TYR A 40 -0.16 -2.64 2.98
CA TYR A 40 0.50 -2.40 4.26
C TYR A 40 0.18 -1.01 4.82
N ALA A 41 -0.32 -0.95 6.04
CA ALA A 41 -0.67 0.30 6.71
C ALA A 41 0.53 1.03 7.34
N SER A 42 1.67 0.36 7.53
CA SER A 42 2.88 0.95 8.11
C SER A 42 4.15 0.45 7.41
N PHE A 43 5.20 1.27 7.45
CA PHE A 43 6.48 0.93 6.86
C PHE A 43 7.06 -0.33 7.49
N THR A 44 7.00 -0.44 8.82
CA THR A 44 7.49 -1.61 9.56
C THR A 44 6.78 -2.91 9.15
N ALA A 45 5.45 -2.88 8.98
CA ALA A 45 4.70 -4.06 8.56
C ALA A 45 5.07 -4.48 7.13
N CYS A 46 5.28 -3.50 6.24
CA CYS A 46 5.78 -3.77 4.90
C CYS A 46 7.18 -4.38 4.97
N MET A 47 8.12 -3.74 5.70
CA MET A 47 9.52 -4.18 5.80
C MET A 47 9.64 -5.60 6.34
N ALA A 48 8.80 -5.96 7.31
CA ALA A 48 8.73 -7.33 7.83
C ALA A 48 8.33 -8.34 6.75
N ALA A 49 7.40 -7.99 5.86
CA ALA A 49 7.02 -8.84 4.73
C ALA A 49 8.11 -8.90 3.65
N ALA A 50 8.78 -7.76 3.39
CA ALA A 50 9.88 -7.67 2.43
C ALA A 50 11.06 -8.58 2.78
N ALA A 51 11.37 -8.73 4.07
CA ALA A 51 12.47 -9.58 4.54
C ALA A 51 12.30 -11.06 4.15
N GLY A 52 11.06 -11.54 3.97
CA GLY A 52 10.78 -12.93 3.59
C GLY A 52 10.65 -13.16 2.08
N SER A 53 10.63 -12.10 1.26
CA SER A 53 10.23 -12.18 -0.15
C SER A 53 11.20 -11.49 -1.12
N HIS A 54 12.41 -11.14 -0.68
CA HIS A 54 13.36 -10.33 -1.44
C HIS A 54 12.75 -9.03 -2.02
N GLY A 55 11.77 -8.46 -1.32
CA GLY A 55 11.04 -7.30 -1.79
C GLY A 55 11.59 -5.97 -1.25
N GLU A 56 11.08 -4.88 -1.80
CA GLU A 56 11.30 -3.52 -1.32
C GLU A 56 9.98 -2.90 -0.85
N CYS A 57 10.04 -2.09 0.20
CA CYS A 57 8.90 -1.32 0.66
C CYS A 57 8.92 0.10 0.16
N LYS A 58 7.90 0.45 -0.62
CA LYS A 58 7.73 1.77 -1.22
C LYS A 58 6.41 2.38 -0.77
N LEU A 59 6.37 3.70 -0.70
CA LEU A 59 5.13 4.40 -0.40
C LEU A 59 4.13 4.19 -1.54
N ASN A 60 2.88 3.89 -1.19
CA ASN A 60 1.78 3.85 -2.14
C ASN A 60 1.40 5.29 -2.53
N GLN A 61 1.83 5.76 -3.70
CA GLN A 61 1.49 7.09 -4.18
C GLN A 61 -0.02 7.30 -4.33
N ASN A 62 -0.77 6.25 -4.71
CA ASN A 62 -2.23 6.30 -4.84
C ASN A 62 -2.96 6.33 -3.49
N GLY A 63 -2.28 5.89 -2.42
CA GLY A 63 -2.79 5.93 -1.04
C GLY A 63 -2.22 7.09 -0.22
N MET A 64 -1.40 7.94 -0.83
CA MET A 64 -0.72 9.02 -0.14
C MET A 64 -1.70 10.14 0.17
N LEU A 65 -1.77 10.52 1.45
CA LEU A 65 -2.57 11.65 1.88
C LEU A 65 -1.99 12.96 1.33
N LYS A 66 -2.86 13.96 1.17
CA LYS A 66 -2.46 15.30 0.74
C LYS A 66 -1.31 15.81 1.63
N PRO A 67 -0.14 16.12 1.06
CA PRO A 67 0.97 16.62 1.86
C PRO A 67 0.69 17.99 2.47
N VAL A 68 1.19 18.21 3.68
CA VAL A 68 1.08 19.47 4.42
C VAL A 68 2.46 20.09 4.55
N GLY A 69 2.59 21.38 4.21
CA GLY A 69 3.85 22.11 4.21
C GLY A 69 4.41 22.37 2.81
N GLY A 70 5.57 23.02 2.74
CA GLY A 70 6.17 23.49 1.48
C GLY A 70 7.66 23.20 1.35
N ALA A 71 8.26 22.44 2.27
CA ALA A 71 9.67 22.07 2.15
C ALA A 71 9.88 20.97 1.10
N PRO A 72 11.11 20.78 0.57
CA PRO A 72 11.37 19.82 -0.52
C PRO A 72 11.23 18.35 -0.12
N TYR A 73 11.28 18.02 1.17
CA TYR A 73 11.21 16.64 1.64
C TYR A 73 10.12 16.47 2.70
N CYS A 74 9.48 15.31 2.67
CA CYS A 74 8.35 14.97 3.53
C CYS A 74 8.59 13.67 4.29
N ILE A 75 8.05 13.58 5.50
CA ILE A 75 7.86 12.30 6.19
C ILE A 75 6.44 11.82 5.94
N ALA A 76 6.32 10.60 5.42
CA ALA A 76 5.05 9.92 5.23
C ALA A 76 4.78 8.95 6.38
N GLU A 77 3.79 9.27 7.20
CA GLU A 77 3.29 8.46 8.31
C GLU A 77 1.87 7.97 7.99
N LYS A 78 1.39 6.96 8.74
CA LYS A 78 0.10 6.27 8.49
C LYS A 78 -1.07 7.18 8.13
N TRP A 79 -1.15 8.36 8.74
CA TRP A 79 -2.27 9.29 8.59
C TRP A 79 -1.88 10.72 8.23
N ARG A 80 -0.62 10.95 7.84
CA ARG A 80 -0.16 12.30 7.49
C ARG A 80 1.11 12.27 6.64
N VAL A 81 1.26 13.28 5.79
CA VAL A 81 2.49 13.54 5.05
C VAL A 81 2.94 14.96 5.38
N HIS A 82 4.06 15.12 6.07
CA HIS A 82 4.56 16.41 6.56
C HIS A 82 5.81 16.84 5.81
N CYS A 83 5.69 17.88 5.00
CA CYS A 83 6.74 18.45 4.15
C CYS A 83 7.35 19.69 4.77
N ILE A 84 8.16 19.48 5.80
CA ILE A 84 8.81 20.55 6.58
C ILE A 84 10.33 20.43 6.60
N TYR A 85 10.90 19.44 5.89
CA TYR A 85 12.33 19.15 5.93
C TYR A 85 13.06 19.79 4.74
N PRO A 86 14.07 20.64 5.01
CA PRO A 86 14.79 21.35 3.94
C PRO A 86 15.79 20.46 3.19
N SER A 87 16.20 19.33 3.78
CA SER A 87 17.18 18.42 3.20
C SER A 87 16.78 16.95 3.37
N MET A 88 17.21 16.09 2.44
CA MET A 88 17.00 14.64 2.52
C MET A 88 17.57 14.07 3.82
N GLU A 89 18.75 14.52 4.24
CA GLU A 89 19.43 14.03 5.44
C GLU A 89 18.61 14.31 6.71
N SER A 90 18.14 15.55 6.90
CA SER A 90 17.30 15.91 8.05
C SER A 90 15.97 15.15 8.08
N CYS A 91 15.41 14.89 6.90
CA CYS A 91 14.22 14.09 6.73
C CYS A 91 14.46 12.61 7.07
N MET A 92 15.56 12.01 6.60
CA MET A 92 15.90 10.61 6.87
C MET A 92 16.12 10.34 8.36
N VAL A 93 16.90 11.19 9.04
CA VAL A 93 17.16 11.06 10.49
C VAL A 93 15.84 11.01 11.26
N GLN A 94 14.91 11.91 10.93
CA GLN A 94 13.62 12.02 11.60
C GLN A 94 12.65 10.92 11.19
N ALA A 95 12.69 10.48 9.93
CA ALA A 95 11.90 9.36 9.44
C ALA A 95 12.29 8.06 10.17
N MET A 96 13.59 7.81 10.35
CA MET A 96 14.08 6.65 11.10
C MET A 96 13.60 6.66 12.55
N ALA A 97 13.73 7.80 13.25
CA ALA A 97 13.25 7.95 14.62
C ALA A 97 11.73 7.65 14.75
N ARG A 98 10.97 7.92 13.69
CA ARG A 98 9.51 7.72 13.63
C ARG A 98 9.08 6.41 13.00
N ARG A 99 10.02 5.57 12.55
CA ARG A 99 9.77 4.36 11.76
C ARG A 99 8.86 4.65 10.55
N ALA A 100 9.13 5.79 9.90
CA ALA A 100 8.42 6.31 8.74
C ALA A 100 9.36 6.38 7.53
N GLN A 101 8.82 6.75 6.37
CA GLN A 101 9.61 6.93 5.15
C GLN A 101 9.82 8.42 4.86
N CYS A 102 11.06 8.78 4.52
CA CYS A 102 11.36 10.07 3.92
C CYS A 102 11.12 10.00 2.40
N VAL A 103 10.38 10.96 1.86
CA VAL A 103 10.06 11.03 0.43
C VAL A 103 10.20 12.46 -0.10
N PRO A 104 10.49 12.66 -1.41
CA PRO A 104 10.40 13.97 -2.03
C PRO A 104 9.00 14.57 -1.92
N ASN A 105 8.89 15.89 -1.80
CA ASN A 105 7.61 16.58 -1.81
C ASN A 105 7.01 16.59 -3.21
N PRO A 106 5.85 15.93 -3.44
CA PRO A 106 5.25 15.87 -4.78
C PRO A 106 4.73 17.23 -5.27
N ASN A 107 4.63 18.25 -4.40
CA ASN A 107 4.22 19.61 -4.78
C ASN A 107 5.40 20.49 -5.24
N GLN A 108 6.64 20.01 -5.12
CA GLN A 108 7.85 20.72 -5.51
C GLN A 108 8.36 20.07 -6.80
N HIS A 109 7.89 20.57 -7.95
CA HIS A 109 8.30 20.13 -9.28
C HIS A 109 9.49 20.95 -9.78
#